data_AF-A0AAD9V1D3-F1
#
_entry.id   AF-A0AAD9V1D3-F1
#
_cell.length_a   1.000
_cell.length_b   1.000
_cell.length_c   1.000
_cell.angle_alpha   90.00
_cell.angle_beta   90.00
_cell.angle_gamma   90.00
#
_symmetry.space_group_name_H-M   'P 1'
#
loop_
_entity.id
_entity.type
_entity.pdbx_description
1 polymer ?
#
loop_
_entity_poly.entity_id
_entity_poly.type
_entity_poly.pdbx_seq_one_letter_code
_entity_poly.pdbx_strand_id
1 'polypeptide(L)'
;MTISCRQICSNKRFQHSVGGFAMSKHVIDKFDVFDEDHCQLRCYFEDSCFSYNFGPLEGGVHKCELNDADSASHRTDLVQRKGMDQSSAVASCGRLKSFSPSFPTGVFWINLDDRAAFQAFCDMETDGGGWTLVYSYTFIDYEDFTNHSNAITPRPDWPDGNNEVPLSTTAPLNETHYAAMRFDLWSLIGEEVLIKSNINNWISCLPDDGSLVAWESGLLSCKVIKYLSNLCPGVVPDRIKAIKCGVRFRVGGNTGKHNYYNLNVCTSSAPPHHGPCGESMPNYLKN
;
A
#
# COMPACT_ATOMS: atom_id res chain seq x y z
N MET A 1 56.51 -8.02 -11.29
CA MET A 1 55.79 -8.75 -12.35
C MET A 1 54.60 -7.88 -12.73
N THR A 2 54.52 -7.47 -13.99
CA THR A 2 53.54 -6.49 -14.49
C THR A 2 52.45 -7.23 -15.24
N ILE A 3 51.20 -7.05 -14.82
CA ILE A 3 50.02 -7.57 -15.53
C ILE A 3 49.57 -6.50 -16.52
N SER A 4 49.50 -6.85 -17.80
CA SER A 4 49.02 -5.98 -18.88
C SER A 4 47.49 -5.98 -18.90
N CYS A 5 46.87 -4.80 -18.82
CA CYS A 5 45.49 -4.61 -19.25
C CYS A 5 45.47 -4.27 -20.75
N ARG A 6 45.00 -5.19 -21.59
CA ARG A 6 44.58 -4.88 -22.97
C ARG A 6 43.05 -4.90 -22.99
N GLN A 7 42.44 -3.79 -22.61
CA GLN A 7 41.06 -3.51 -22.94
C GLN A 7 41.02 -2.08 -23.46
N ILE A 8 40.46 -1.90 -24.66
CA ILE A 8 40.06 -0.58 -25.14
C ILE A 8 39.13 -0.04 -24.04
N CYS A 9 39.49 1.07 -23.40
CA CYS A 9 38.58 1.69 -22.44
C CYS A 9 37.31 2.10 -23.18
N SER A 10 36.25 1.30 -23.05
CA SER A 10 34.91 1.66 -23.50
C SER A 10 34.49 2.87 -22.66
N ASN A 11 34.60 4.07 -23.22
CA ASN A 11 34.15 5.29 -22.54
C ASN A 11 32.61 5.34 -22.58
N LYS A 12 31.96 4.45 -21.82
CA LYS A 12 30.50 4.45 -21.64
C LYS A 12 30.15 5.63 -20.74
N ARG A 13 29.42 6.60 -21.29
CA ARG A 13 28.89 7.74 -20.55
C ARG A 13 27.38 7.64 -20.51
N PHE A 14 26.83 7.35 -19.34
CA PHE A 14 25.39 7.41 -19.13
C PHE A 14 24.92 8.87 -19.19
N GLN A 15 23.87 9.11 -19.97
CA GLN A 15 23.18 10.40 -20.02
C GLN A 15 22.23 10.54 -18.82
N HIS A 16 21.58 11.69 -18.66
CA HIS A 16 20.56 11.85 -17.62
C HIS A 16 19.45 10.81 -17.76
N SER A 17 19.02 10.28 -16.63
CA SER A 17 17.88 9.36 -16.57
C SER A 17 16.62 10.06 -17.11
N VAL A 18 15.87 9.33 -17.93
CA VAL A 18 14.56 9.78 -18.40
C VAL A 18 13.53 9.19 -17.44
N GLY A 19 13.22 9.95 -16.39
CA GLY A 19 12.26 9.54 -15.36
C GLY A 19 10.94 9.08 -15.97
N GLY A 20 10.43 7.94 -15.52
CA GLY A 20 9.09 7.47 -15.91
C GLY A 20 9.08 6.68 -17.20
N PHE A 21 10.24 6.29 -17.72
CA PHE A 21 10.38 5.48 -18.92
C PHE A 21 11.29 4.28 -18.66
N ALA A 22 11.13 3.26 -19.50
CA ALA A 22 11.99 2.11 -19.51
C ALA A 22 12.05 1.50 -20.91
N MET A 23 13.19 0.91 -21.25
CA MET A 23 13.33 0.12 -22.45
C MET A 23 12.53 -1.17 -22.33
N SER A 24 11.73 -1.46 -23.35
CA SER A 24 10.98 -2.71 -23.48
C SER A 24 11.63 -3.61 -24.54
N LYS A 25 11.49 -4.95 -24.39
CA LYS A 25 12.01 -6.00 -25.31
C LYS A 25 13.53 -6.19 -25.38
N HIS A 26 14.30 -5.22 -24.91
CA HIS A 26 15.77 -5.20 -24.99
C HIS A 26 16.45 -5.69 -23.70
N VAL A 27 15.71 -6.27 -22.76
CA VAL A 27 16.26 -6.73 -21.47
C VAL A 27 17.13 -7.97 -21.67
N ILE A 28 18.42 -7.86 -21.33
CA ILE A 28 19.41 -8.94 -21.44
C ILE A 28 19.74 -9.60 -20.11
N ASP A 29 19.61 -8.88 -18.99
CA ASP A 29 19.81 -9.44 -17.64
C ASP A 29 18.93 -8.71 -16.62
N LYS A 30 18.60 -9.39 -15.52
CA LYS A 30 17.72 -8.89 -14.47
C LYS A 30 18.13 -9.40 -13.09
N PHE A 31 18.31 -8.48 -12.15
CA PHE A 31 18.73 -8.78 -10.78
C PHE A 31 18.30 -7.69 -9.80
N ASP A 32 18.35 -8.00 -8.50
CA ASP A 32 18.03 -7.06 -7.43
C ASP A 32 19.30 -6.34 -6.95
N VAL A 33 19.18 -5.04 -6.65
CA VAL A 33 20.27 -4.16 -6.18
C VAL A 33 19.79 -3.26 -5.04
N PHE A 34 20.69 -2.71 -4.22
CA PHE A 34 20.30 -1.81 -3.14
C PHE A 34 20.18 -0.33 -3.57
N ASP A 35 20.87 0.05 -4.63
CA ASP A 35 20.91 1.41 -5.14
C ASP A 35 21.16 1.42 -6.65
N GLU A 36 21.04 2.59 -7.27
CA GLU A 36 21.21 2.76 -8.72
C GLU A 36 22.66 2.56 -9.17
N ASP A 37 23.64 2.90 -8.35
CA ASP A 37 25.07 2.80 -8.68
C ASP A 37 25.46 1.35 -8.98
N HIS A 38 24.90 0.38 -8.26
CA HIS A 38 25.11 -1.04 -8.54
C HIS A 38 24.57 -1.44 -9.91
N CYS A 39 23.40 -0.94 -10.31
CA CYS A 39 22.82 -1.21 -11.63
C CYS A 39 23.69 -0.60 -12.74
N GLN A 40 24.12 0.65 -12.54
CA GLN A 40 25.01 1.37 -13.46
C GLN A 40 26.36 0.68 -13.62
N LEU A 41 27.00 0.26 -12.52
CA LEU A 41 28.29 -0.44 -12.54
C LEU A 41 28.17 -1.78 -13.27
N ARG A 42 27.09 -2.53 -13.06
CA ARG A 42 26.87 -3.80 -13.77
C ARG A 42 26.69 -3.59 -15.27
N CYS A 43 25.93 -2.57 -15.68
CA CYS A 43 25.83 -2.20 -17.10
C CYS A 43 27.17 -1.75 -17.70
N TYR A 44 28.00 -1.05 -16.91
CA TYR A 44 29.31 -0.61 -17.37
C TYR A 44 30.22 -1.78 -17.74
N PHE A 45 30.20 -2.86 -16.94
CA PHE A 45 31.02 -4.06 -17.16
C PHE A 45 30.40 -5.09 -18.09
N GLU A 46 29.09 -5.02 -18.35
CA GLU A 46 28.43 -5.86 -19.35
C GLU A 46 28.64 -5.26 -20.75
N ASP A 47 29.42 -5.94 -21.59
CA ASP A 47 29.80 -5.46 -22.93
C ASP A 47 28.57 -5.15 -23.79
N SER A 48 27.52 -5.97 -23.69
CA SER A 48 26.30 -5.81 -24.48
C SER A 48 25.34 -4.75 -23.93
N CYS A 49 25.61 -4.15 -22.76
CA CYS A 49 24.68 -3.22 -22.13
C CYS A 49 24.83 -1.79 -22.66
N PHE A 50 23.73 -1.24 -23.17
CA PHE A 50 23.63 0.14 -23.68
C PHE A 50 22.81 1.05 -22.76
N SER A 51 21.85 0.50 -22.02
CA SER A 51 21.09 1.23 -20.99
C SER A 51 20.60 0.27 -19.91
N TYR A 52 20.04 0.78 -18.82
CA TYR A 52 19.41 -0.05 -17.79
C TYR A 52 18.08 0.56 -17.33
N ASN A 53 17.12 -0.28 -16.97
CA ASN A 53 15.90 0.14 -16.27
C ASN A 53 16.13 -0.04 -14.77
N PHE A 54 15.86 1.00 -13.99
CA PHE A 54 15.92 0.95 -12.53
C PHE A 54 14.51 0.99 -11.95
N GLY A 55 14.14 -0.07 -11.23
CA GLY A 55 12.81 -0.26 -10.64
C GLY A 55 12.61 0.46 -9.29
N PRO A 56 11.38 0.44 -8.76
CA PRO A 56 11.09 1.03 -7.45
C PRO A 56 11.68 0.17 -6.32
N LEU A 57 11.71 0.70 -5.10
CA LEU A 57 12.15 -0.05 -3.92
C LEU A 57 11.04 -1.02 -3.48
N GLU A 58 11.33 -2.32 -3.53
CA GLU A 58 10.46 -3.42 -3.14
C GLU A 58 11.19 -4.32 -2.13
N GLY A 59 10.64 -4.51 -0.93
CA GLY A 59 11.24 -5.40 0.07
C GLY A 59 12.68 -5.03 0.49
N GLY A 60 13.07 -3.77 0.32
CA GLY A 60 14.43 -3.27 0.63
C GLY A 60 15.43 -3.38 -0.52
N VAL A 61 15.01 -3.79 -1.72
CA VAL A 61 15.84 -3.86 -2.93
C VAL A 61 15.14 -3.23 -4.13
N HIS A 62 15.91 -2.82 -5.13
CA HIS A 62 15.47 -2.33 -6.43
C HIS A 62 15.68 -3.39 -7.49
N LYS A 63 14.75 -3.50 -8.42
CA LYS A 63 14.87 -4.39 -9.58
C LYS A 63 15.62 -3.68 -10.71
N CYS A 64 16.78 -4.18 -11.08
CA CYS A 64 17.60 -3.68 -12.19
C CYS A 64 17.42 -4.58 -13.42
N GLU A 65 17.23 -3.98 -14.60
CA GLU A 65 17.19 -4.68 -15.89
C GLU A 65 18.22 -4.05 -16.83
N LEU A 66 19.24 -4.80 -17.24
CA LEU A 66 20.22 -4.35 -18.22
C LEU A 66 19.63 -4.50 -19.63
N ASN A 67 19.90 -3.55 -20.53
CA ASN A 67 19.37 -3.56 -21.89
C ASN A 67 20.46 -3.47 -22.96
N ASP A 68 20.28 -4.17 -24.08
CA ASP A 68 21.14 -4.12 -25.26
C ASP A 68 20.80 -2.98 -26.25
N ALA A 69 19.88 -2.09 -25.87
CA ALA A 69 19.50 -0.91 -26.62
C ALA A 69 19.36 0.32 -25.71
N ASP A 70 19.23 1.49 -26.33
CA ASP A 70 18.98 2.77 -25.66
C ASP A 70 17.92 3.61 -26.41
N SER A 71 17.55 4.75 -25.83
CA SER A 71 16.53 5.64 -26.40
C SER A 71 16.97 6.33 -27.70
N ALA A 72 18.28 6.41 -27.96
CA ALA A 72 18.83 7.01 -29.17
C ALA A 72 18.69 6.06 -30.37
N SER A 73 18.96 4.77 -30.17
CA SER A 73 18.86 3.73 -31.18
C SER A 73 17.43 3.21 -31.37
N HIS A 74 16.65 3.10 -30.28
CA HIS A 74 15.34 2.44 -30.27
C HIS A 74 14.28 3.28 -29.54
N ARG A 75 14.08 4.51 -30.01
CA ARG A 75 13.14 5.48 -29.38
C ARG A 75 11.73 4.92 -29.19
N THR A 76 11.22 4.11 -30.11
CA THR A 76 9.86 3.54 -30.02
C THR A 76 9.71 2.47 -28.94
N ASP A 77 10.82 1.86 -28.50
CA ASP A 77 10.83 0.85 -27.45
C ASP A 77 11.06 1.45 -26.06
N LEU A 78 11.33 2.76 -25.98
CA LEU A 78 11.31 3.53 -24.73
C LEU A 78 9.85 3.81 -24.33
N VAL A 79 9.32 2.98 -23.43
CA VAL A 79 7.92 3.02 -23.02
C VAL A 79 7.78 3.75 -21.69
N GLN A 80 6.77 4.62 -21.57
CA GLN A 80 6.49 5.29 -20.31
C GLN A 80 5.99 4.26 -19.27
N ARG A 81 6.77 4.05 -18.20
CA ARG A 81 6.35 3.33 -17.00
C ARG A 81 5.67 4.32 -16.07
N LYS A 82 4.34 4.25 -16.06
CA LYS A 82 3.49 5.04 -15.18
C LYS A 82 3.79 4.76 -13.70
N GLY A 83 3.68 5.78 -12.86
CA GLY A 83 3.84 5.71 -11.40
C GLY A 83 5.28 5.56 -10.90
N MET A 84 6.29 5.72 -11.74
CA MET A 84 7.70 5.48 -11.37
C MET A 84 8.38 6.71 -10.76
N ASP A 85 7.93 7.90 -11.10
CA ASP A 85 8.43 9.19 -10.60
C ASP A 85 7.29 10.23 -10.57
N GLN A 86 7.55 11.41 -10.01
CA GLN A 86 6.56 12.49 -9.89
C GLN A 86 5.90 12.88 -11.22
N SER A 87 6.67 12.94 -12.32
CA SER A 87 6.16 13.34 -13.64
C SER A 87 5.33 12.27 -14.34
N SER A 88 5.47 11.01 -13.91
CA SER A 88 4.71 9.87 -14.41
C SER A 88 3.61 9.39 -13.46
N ALA A 89 3.34 10.15 -12.39
CA ALA A 89 2.34 9.82 -11.38
C ALA A 89 0.95 9.56 -11.98
N VAL A 90 0.20 8.67 -11.33
CA VAL A 90 -1.14 8.24 -11.77
C VAL A 90 -2.21 8.47 -10.71
N ALA A 91 -3.48 8.50 -11.09
CA ALA A 91 -4.57 8.78 -10.17
C ALA A 91 -4.57 7.88 -8.92
N SER A 92 -4.44 6.56 -9.09
CA SER A 92 -4.47 5.60 -7.97
C SER A 92 -3.76 4.31 -8.35
N CYS A 93 -3.55 3.41 -7.37
CA CYS A 93 -3.03 2.06 -7.65
C CYS A 93 -3.97 1.27 -8.57
N GLY A 94 -5.28 1.47 -8.47
CA GLY A 94 -6.26 0.85 -9.39
C GLY A 94 -6.06 1.34 -10.83
N ARG A 95 -5.82 2.63 -11.01
CA ARG A 95 -5.47 3.17 -12.33
C ARG A 95 -4.12 2.64 -12.82
N LEU A 96 -3.13 2.52 -11.94
CA LEU A 96 -1.83 1.96 -12.26
C LEU A 96 -1.96 0.52 -12.81
N LYS A 97 -2.72 -0.33 -12.12
CA LYS A 97 -2.98 -1.72 -12.51
C LYS A 97 -3.63 -1.83 -13.90
N SER A 98 -4.47 -0.86 -14.29
CA SER A 98 -5.10 -0.83 -15.62
C SER A 98 -4.12 -0.61 -16.78
N PHE A 99 -2.94 -0.01 -16.53
CA PHE A 99 -1.93 0.18 -17.57
C PHE A 99 -1.11 -1.08 -17.84
N SER A 100 -0.85 -1.89 -16.81
CA SER A 100 -0.23 -3.20 -16.97
C SER A 100 -0.64 -4.15 -15.84
N PRO A 101 -1.18 -5.35 -16.15
CA PRO A 101 -1.44 -6.37 -15.14
C PRO A 101 -0.18 -6.83 -14.40
N SER A 102 1.01 -6.64 -14.99
CA SER A 102 2.29 -7.10 -14.47
C SER A 102 2.94 -6.19 -13.43
N PHE A 103 2.30 -5.09 -13.03
CA PHE A 103 2.84 -4.26 -11.94
C PHE A 103 2.93 -5.09 -10.65
N PRO A 104 4.12 -5.20 -10.04
CA PRO A 104 4.28 -5.84 -8.75
C PRO A 104 3.70 -4.98 -7.63
N THR A 105 3.47 -5.60 -6.47
CA THR A 105 3.19 -4.87 -5.23
C THR A 105 4.42 -4.04 -4.83
N GLY A 106 4.23 -2.76 -4.53
CA GLY A 106 5.35 -1.85 -4.28
C GLY A 106 4.93 -0.40 -4.09
N VAL A 107 5.92 0.48 -3.96
CA VAL A 107 5.70 1.93 -3.78
C VAL A 107 5.73 2.64 -5.12
N PHE A 108 4.68 3.39 -5.43
CA PHE A 108 4.53 4.14 -6.68
C PHE A 108 4.11 5.59 -6.43
N TRP A 109 4.40 6.44 -7.40
CA TRP A 109 3.94 7.82 -7.41
C TRP A 109 2.50 7.93 -7.88
N ILE A 110 1.65 8.52 -7.04
CA ILE A 110 0.26 8.81 -7.34
C ILE A 110 -0.02 10.31 -7.26
N ASN A 111 -0.98 10.77 -8.04
CA ASN A 111 -1.48 12.12 -8.04
C ASN A 111 -3.01 12.09 -8.09
N LEU A 112 -3.63 12.31 -6.93
CA LEU A 112 -5.07 12.40 -6.77
C LEU A 112 -5.51 13.84 -7.07
N ASP A 113 -6.39 14.02 -8.06
CA ASP A 113 -7.07 15.30 -8.35
C ASP A 113 -6.11 16.47 -8.70
N ASP A 114 -5.09 16.19 -9.51
CA ASP A 114 -4.05 17.16 -9.95
C ASP A 114 -3.37 17.92 -8.78
N ARG A 115 -3.35 17.31 -7.60
CA ARG A 115 -2.63 17.80 -6.42
C ARG A 115 -1.13 17.53 -6.54
N ALA A 116 -0.39 17.78 -5.46
CA ALA A 116 1.01 17.40 -5.39
C ALA A 116 1.15 15.87 -5.42
N ALA A 117 1.91 15.35 -6.38
CA ALA A 117 2.20 13.92 -6.47
C ALA A 117 2.96 13.44 -5.22
N PHE A 118 2.62 12.25 -4.73
CA PHE A 118 3.22 11.64 -3.55
C PHE A 118 3.35 10.12 -3.74
N GLN A 119 4.16 9.49 -2.90
CA GLN A 119 4.34 8.04 -2.93
C GLN A 119 3.26 7.33 -2.11
N ALA A 120 2.71 6.25 -2.65
CA ALA A 120 1.79 5.36 -1.94
C ALA A 120 2.17 3.91 -2.20
N PHE A 121 1.90 3.04 -1.22
CA PHE A 121 2.04 1.61 -1.40
C PHE A 121 0.83 1.04 -2.15
N CYS A 122 1.10 0.32 -3.23
CA CYS A 122 0.11 -0.37 -4.05
C CYS A 122 0.21 -1.88 -3.84
N ASP A 123 -0.86 -2.49 -3.34
CA ASP A 123 -1.02 -3.95 -3.36
C ASP A 123 -1.63 -4.36 -4.70
N MET A 124 -0.82 -4.99 -5.54
CA MET A 124 -1.15 -5.39 -6.91
C MET A 124 -1.52 -6.88 -7.03
N GLU A 125 -1.65 -7.58 -5.91
CA GLU A 125 -1.84 -9.03 -5.86
C GLU A 125 -3.15 -9.43 -5.17
N THR A 126 -3.46 -8.84 -4.02
CA THR A 126 -4.62 -9.23 -3.21
C THR A 126 -5.93 -8.95 -3.95
N ASP A 127 -6.79 -9.97 -4.08
CA ASP A 127 -8.11 -9.87 -4.74
C ASP A 127 -8.06 -9.22 -6.15
N GLY A 128 -7.01 -9.51 -6.92
CA GLY A 128 -6.80 -8.94 -8.25
C GLY A 128 -5.97 -7.64 -8.27
N GLY A 129 -5.66 -7.09 -7.11
CA GLY A 129 -4.76 -5.95 -6.93
C GLY A 129 -5.35 -4.60 -7.28
N GLY A 130 -4.50 -3.58 -7.28
CA GLY A 130 -4.91 -2.19 -7.50
C GLY A 130 -5.31 -1.46 -6.22
N TRP A 131 -5.06 -2.05 -5.05
CA TRP A 131 -5.37 -1.44 -3.76
C TRP A 131 -4.32 -0.41 -3.39
N THR A 132 -4.76 0.77 -2.93
CA THR A 132 -3.87 1.81 -2.39
C THR A 132 -3.91 1.73 -0.88
N LEU A 133 -2.75 1.58 -0.22
CA LEU A 133 -2.68 1.57 1.24
C LEU A 133 -2.87 3.00 1.78
N VAL A 134 -3.99 3.23 2.45
CA VAL A 134 -4.34 4.54 3.02
C VAL A 134 -4.09 4.63 4.53
N TYR A 135 -4.09 3.51 5.23
CA TYR A 135 -3.92 3.47 6.68
C TYR A 135 -3.24 2.18 7.14
N SER A 136 -2.19 2.33 7.94
CA SER A 136 -1.61 1.25 8.75
C SER A 136 -1.53 1.72 10.20
N TYR A 137 -1.94 0.87 11.13
CA TYR A 137 -2.02 1.19 12.55
C TYR A 137 -1.40 0.10 13.42
N THR A 138 -1.02 0.51 14.63
CA THR A 138 -0.56 -0.33 15.73
C THR A 138 -1.38 -0.01 16.98
N PHE A 139 -1.15 -0.71 18.08
CA PHE A 139 -1.83 -0.51 19.35
C PHE A 139 -0.90 0.15 20.38
N ILE A 140 -1.46 0.94 21.28
CA ILE A 140 -0.72 1.53 22.40
C ILE A 140 -0.34 0.46 23.43
N ASP A 141 -1.23 -0.51 23.66
CA ASP A 141 -1.05 -1.55 24.65
C ASP A 141 -1.26 -2.94 24.02
N TYR A 142 -0.16 -3.62 23.70
CA TYR A 142 -0.21 -5.00 23.19
C TYR A 142 -0.41 -6.03 24.31
N GLU A 143 -0.06 -5.68 25.55
CA GLU A 143 -0.10 -6.60 26.70
C GLU A 143 -1.54 -6.76 27.22
N ASP A 144 -2.32 -5.69 27.19
CA ASP A 144 -3.71 -5.70 27.65
C ASP A 144 -4.69 -5.02 26.69
N PHE A 145 -5.25 -5.82 25.78
CA PHE A 145 -6.37 -5.41 24.90
C PHE A 145 -7.68 -5.11 25.64
N THR A 146 -7.79 -5.38 26.94
CA THR A 146 -8.96 -5.02 27.75
C THR A 146 -8.78 -3.71 28.51
N ASN A 147 -7.56 -3.16 28.54
CA ASN A 147 -7.27 -1.88 29.14
C ASN A 147 -8.06 -0.76 28.45
N HIS A 148 -8.86 -0.03 29.22
CA HIS A 148 -9.66 1.11 28.71
C HIS A 148 -8.81 2.21 28.09
N SER A 149 -7.52 2.28 28.43
CA SER A 149 -6.57 3.24 27.85
C SER A 149 -5.97 2.77 26.52
N ASN A 150 -6.28 1.55 26.06
CA ASN A 150 -5.78 1.05 24.79
C ASN A 150 -6.51 1.72 23.62
N ALA A 151 -5.75 2.07 22.58
CA ALA A 151 -6.24 2.68 21.36
C ALA A 151 -5.35 2.29 20.18
N ILE A 152 -5.86 2.45 18.97
CA ILE A 152 -5.05 2.36 17.76
C ILE A 152 -4.28 3.67 17.55
N THR A 153 -3.08 3.58 17.00
CA THR A 153 -2.20 4.72 16.71
C THR A 153 -1.39 4.47 15.43
N PRO A 154 -1.08 5.50 14.61
CA PRO A 154 -1.55 6.88 14.73
C PRO A 154 -3.02 7.04 14.35
N ARG A 155 -3.64 8.18 14.69
CA ARG A 155 -4.98 8.53 14.20
C ARG A 155 -4.89 9.18 12.82
N PRO A 156 -5.82 8.88 11.90
CA PRO A 156 -6.10 9.71 10.74
C PRO A 156 -6.63 11.10 11.15
N ASP A 157 -6.65 12.02 10.19
CA ASP A 157 -7.35 13.32 10.26
C ASP A 157 -8.83 13.22 9.87
N TRP A 158 -9.46 12.07 10.12
CA TRP A 158 -10.89 11.88 9.91
C TRP A 158 -11.73 12.79 10.85
N PRO A 159 -13.02 13.05 10.54
CA PRO A 159 -13.82 14.06 11.23
C PRO A 159 -13.88 13.93 12.76
N ASP A 160 -13.86 12.70 13.27
CA ASP A 160 -13.99 12.43 14.70
C ASP A 160 -12.80 11.61 15.23
N GLY A 161 -11.82 12.31 15.80
CA GLY A 161 -10.72 11.72 16.55
C GLY A 161 -10.30 12.69 17.64
N ASN A 162 -10.45 12.31 18.91
CA ASN A 162 -9.93 13.15 19.99
C ASN A 162 -8.41 13.23 19.86
N ASN A 163 -7.80 14.33 20.32
CA ASN A 163 -6.35 14.56 20.25
C ASN A 163 -5.57 13.73 21.29
N GLU A 164 -5.99 12.49 21.51
CA GLU A 164 -5.44 11.59 22.55
C GLU A 164 -4.29 10.72 22.02
N VAL A 165 -4.19 10.53 20.70
CA VAL A 165 -3.11 9.80 20.03
C VAL A 165 -2.51 10.63 18.89
N PRO A 166 -1.23 10.39 18.50
CA PRO A 166 -0.56 11.15 17.44
C PRO A 166 -1.32 11.16 16.11
N LEU A 167 -1.45 12.33 15.49
CA LEU A 167 -2.00 12.49 14.15
C LEU A 167 -1.00 12.02 13.09
N SER A 168 -1.49 11.36 12.05
CA SER A 168 -0.75 11.13 10.82
C SER A 168 -1.54 11.62 9.61
N THR A 169 -0.84 12.28 8.69
CA THR A 169 -1.34 12.69 7.37
C THR A 169 -0.39 12.23 6.26
N THR A 170 0.46 11.26 6.56
CA THR A 170 1.49 10.71 5.69
C THR A 170 1.04 9.36 5.15
N ALA A 171 1.10 9.18 3.84
CA ALA A 171 0.78 7.90 3.22
C ALA A 171 1.73 6.79 3.72
N PRO A 172 1.20 5.65 4.21
CA PRO A 172 2.03 4.50 4.56
C PRO A 172 2.66 3.90 3.30
N LEU A 173 3.92 3.48 3.41
CA LEU A 173 4.74 2.99 2.29
C LEU A 173 4.96 1.47 2.32
N ASN A 174 4.44 0.80 3.34
CA ASN A 174 4.36 -0.64 3.49
C ASN A 174 3.41 -0.94 4.68
N GLU A 175 3.06 -2.21 4.89
CA GLU A 175 2.09 -2.61 5.92
C GLU A 175 2.53 -2.34 7.36
N THR A 176 3.83 -2.18 7.63
CA THR A 176 4.37 -1.90 8.98
C THR A 176 4.80 -0.44 9.17
N HIS A 177 4.66 0.40 8.15
CA HIS A 177 4.81 1.85 8.26
C HIS A 177 3.51 2.43 8.86
N TYR A 178 3.40 2.41 10.18
CA TYR A 178 2.21 2.88 10.92
C TYR A 178 1.98 4.39 10.71
N ALA A 179 1.18 4.72 9.70
CA ALA A 179 0.87 6.06 9.24
C ALA A 179 -0.51 6.07 8.56
N ALA A 180 -1.10 7.26 8.44
CA ALA A 180 -2.39 7.47 7.80
C ALA A 180 -2.28 8.57 6.75
N MET A 181 -2.67 8.27 5.52
CA MET A 181 -2.88 9.27 4.47
C MET A 181 -3.98 10.23 4.89
N ARG A 182 -3.89 11.50 4.49
CA ARG A 182 -4.98 12.47 4.62
C ARG A 182 -6.33 11.87 4.21
N PHE A 183 -7.31 11.97 5.09
CA PHE A 183 -8.61 11.34 4.95
C PHE A 183 -9.41 11.88 3.77
N ASP A 184 -9.27 13.16 3.43
CA ASP A 184 -9.94 13.77 2.27
C ASP A 184 -9.50 13.19 0.92
N LEU A 185 -8.38 12.46 0.89
CA LEU A 185 -7.89 11.77 -0.30
C LEU A 185 -8.52 10.39 -0.50
N TRP A 186 -9.11 9.79 0.54
CA TRP A 186 -9.55 8.39 0.50
C TRP A 186 -10.70 8.20 -0.49
N SER A 187 -11.67 9.12 -0.51
CA SER A 187 -12.81 9.11 -1.43
C SER A 187 -12.41 9.32 -2.90
N LEU A 188 -11.26 9.94 -3.16
CA LEU A 188 -10.70 10.11 -4.51
C LEU A 188 -10.08 8.81 -5.06
N ILE A 189 -9.72 7.87 -4.18
CA ILE A 189 -9.12 6.58 -4.56
C ILE A 189 -10.22 5.59 -4.98
N GLY A 190 -11.29 5.52 -4.19
CA GLY A 190 -12.42 4.62 -4.41
C GLY A 190 -13.25 4.43 -3.13
N GLU A 191 -14.36 3.70 -3.27
CA GLU A 191 -15.31 3.49 -2.16
C GLU A 191 -15.22 2.08 -1.55
N GLU A 192 -14.67 1.10 -2.29
CA GLU A 192 -14.43 -0.25 -1.75
C GLU A 192 -13.25 -0.23 -0.78
N VAL A 193 -13.43 -0.85 0.39
CA VAL A 193 -12.40 -0.90 1.43
C VAL A 193 -11.96 -2.33 1.69
N LEU A 194 -10.65 -2.57 1.61
CA LEU A 194 -9.99 -3.82 1.99
C LEU A 194 -9.37 -3.66 3.38
N ILE A 195 -9.72 -4.53 4.31
CA ILE A 195 -9.11 -4.59 5.64
C ILE A 195 -8.27 -5.87 5.74
N LYS A 196 -6.96 -5.68 5.90
CA LYS A 196 -6.00 -6.76 6.17
C LYS A 196 -5.66 -6.75 7.66
N SER A 197 -5.81 -7.90 8.30
CA SER A 197 -5.43 -8.11 9.70
C SER A 197 -4.50 -9.31 9.78
N ASN A 198 -3.59 -9.33 10.75
CA ASN A 198 -2.78 -10.51 11.06
C ASN A 198 -3.52 -11.53 11.94
N ILE A 199 -4.54 -11.10 12.69
CA ILE A 199 -5.30 -11.97 13.58
C ILE A 199 -6.65 -12.40 12.99
N ASN A 200 -7.35 -11.50 12.29
CA ASN A 200 -8.69 -11.78 11.77
C ASN A 200 -8.69 -11.94 10.24
N ASN A 201 -9.75 -12.52 9.69
CA ASN A 201 -9.90 -12.73 8.24
C ASN A 201 -9.79 -11.40 7.49
N TRP A 202 -9.21 -11.43 6.29
CA TRP A 202 -9.20 -10.27 5.41
C TRP A 202 -10.57 -10.15 4.75
N ILE A 203 -11.10 -8.93 4.71
CA ILE A 203 -12.42 -8.64 4.16
C ILE A 203 -12.35 -7.48 3.19
N SER A 204 -13.16 -7.51 2.14
CA SER A 204 -13.48 -6.32 1.34
C SER A 204 -14.93 -5.95 1.56
N CYS A 205 -15.22 -4.66 1.56
CA CYS A 205 -16.56 -4.11 1.77
C CYS A 205 -16.86 -3.03 0.75
N LEU A 206 -17.97 -3.18 0.04
CA LEU A 206 -18.56 -2.14 -0.80
C LEU A 206 -19.60 -1.35 0.01
N PRO A 207 -19.75 -0.05 -0.27
CA PRO A 207 -20.81 0.75 0.33
C PRO A 207 -22.19 0.28 -0.18
N ASP A 208 -23.17 0.24 0.72
CA ASP A 208 -24.59 0.27 0.35
C ASP A 208 -25.13 1.67 0.65
N ASP A 209 -25.62 1.93 1.87
CA ASP A 209 -25.98 3.26 2.38
C ASP A 209 -25.03 3.76 3.49
N GLY A 210 -23.97 3.01 3.80
CA GLY A 210 -22.85 3.43 4.64
C GLY A 210 -21.56 3.56 3.85
N SER A 211 -20.60 4.33 4.37
CA SER A 211 -19.31 4.55 3.71
C SER A 211 -18.21 4.93 4.69
N LEU A 212 -17.07 4.23 4.66
CA LEU A 212 -15.90 4.61 5.45
C LEU A 212 -15.31 5.92 4.94
N VAL A 213 -15.12 6.03 3.62
CA VAL A 213 -14.42 7.16 2.99
C VAL A 213 -15.25 8.44 2.98
N ALA A 214 -16.58 8.34 3.11
CA ALA A 214 -17.47 9.48 3.30
C ALA A 214 -17.83 9.74 4.78
N TRP A 215 -17.36 8.90 5.72
CA TRP A 215 -17.69 8.98 7.14
C TRP A 215 -19.19 8.83 7.46
N GLU A 216 -19.87 7.94 6.73
CA GLU A 216 -21.32 7.73 6.82
C GLU A 216 -21.64 6.38 7.47
N SER A 217 -22.52 6.41 8.48
CA SER A 217 -23.00 5.18 9.12
C SER A 217 -24.13 4.57 8.28
N GLY A 218 -24.04 3.26 8.02
CA GLY A 218 -25.01 2.55 7.19
C GLY A 218 -24.58 1.11 6.95
N LEU A 219 -25.28 0.42 6.05
CA LEU A 219 -25.05 -0.92 5.56
C LEU A 219 -23.83 -0.97 4.63
N LEU A 220 -23.21 -2.16 4.62
CA LEU A 220 -22.10 -2.52 3.76
C LEU A 220 -22.34 -3.93 3.21
N SER A 221 -21.91 -4.15 1.98
CA SER A 221 -21.85 -5.47 1.36
C SER A 221 -20.41 -5.97 1.39
N CYS A 222 -20.11 -6.92 2.27
CA CYS A 222 -18.75 -7.41 2.49
C CYS A 222 -18.55 -8.87 2.06
N LYS A 223 -17.30 -9.24 1.75
CA LYS A 223 -16.86 -10.61 1.44
C LYS A 223 -15.54 -10.95 2.12
N VAL A 224 -15.31 -12.23 2.40
CA VAL A 224 -14.00 -12.71 2.88
C VAL A 224 -13.05 -12.83 1.70
N ILE A 225 -11.87 -12.20 1.82
CA ILE A 225 -10.77 -12.27 0.85
C ILE A 225 -9.77 -13.35 1.22
N LYS A 226 -9.46 -13.50 2.52
CA LYS A 226 -8.51 -14.49 3.02
C LYS A 226 -8.90 -14.96 4.42
N TYR A 227 -8.92 -16.27 4.60
CA TYR A 227 -9.13 -16.89 5.92
C TYR A 227 -7.82 -16.95 6.69
N LEU A 228 -7.82 -16.40 7.90
CA LEU A 228 -6.72 -16.45 8.88
C LEU A 228 -7.18 -17.01 10.22
N SER A 229 -8.43 -16.68 10.62
CA SER A 229 -9.05 -17.25 11.81
C SER A 229 -9.92 -18.45 11.45
N ASN A 230 -9.83 -19.51 12.25
CA ASN A 230 -10.72 -20.66 12.16
C ASN A 230 -12.05 -20.45 12.90
N LEU A 231 -12.20 -19.32 13.61
CA LEU A 231 -13.42 -18.96 14.33
C LEU A 231 -14.41 -18.27 13.39
N CYS A 232 -15.65 -18.73 13.39
CA CYS A 232 -16.76 -18.14 12.63
C CYS A 232 -16.45 -17.92 11.13
N PRO A 233 -16.13 -19.01 10.38
CA PRO A 233 -15.78 -18.91 8.98
C PRO A 233 -16.93 -18.32 8.16
N GLY A 234 -16.62 -17.34 7.31
CA GLY A 234 -17.58 -16.71 6.40
C GLY A 234 -18.35 -15.55 7.03
N VAL A 235 -18.20 -15.28 8.33
CA VAL A 235 -18.77 -14.08 8.96
C VAL A 235 -18.00 -12.85 8.49
N VAL A 236 -18.76 -11.86 8.02
CA VAL A 236 -18.30 -10.54 7.56
C VAL A 236 -19.21 -9.47 8.14
N PRO A 237 -18.72 -8.23 8.31
CA PRO A 237 -19.59 -7.13 8.70
C PRO A 237 -20.65 -6.83 7.63
N ASP A 238 -21.79 -6.31 8.06
CA ASP A 238 -22.92 -5.90 7.21
C ASP A 238 -23.23 -4.40 7.35
N ARG A 239 -22.46 -3.68 8.18
CA ARG A 239 -22.62 -2.26 8.43
C ARG A 239 -21.37 -1.61 8.99
N ILE A 240 -21.29 -0.30 8.82
CA ILE A 240 -20.34 0.59 9.47
C ILE A 240 -21.06 1.59 10.36
N LYS A 241 -20.41 1.93 11.48
CA LYS A 241 -20.86 2.99 12.38
C LYS A 241 -19.70 3.92 12.69
N ALA A 242 -19.80 5.16 12.22
CA ALA A 242 -18.94 6.25 12.65
C ALA A 242 -19.26 6.61 14.11
N ILE A 243 -18.22 6.84 14.90
CA ILE A 243 -18.31 7.23 16.32
C ILE A 243 -17.31 8.34 16.58
N LYS A 244 -17.48 9.06 17.70
CA LYS A 244 -16.62 10.18 18.11
C LYS A 244 -15.10 9.88 18.12
N CYS A 245 -14.72 8.60 18.19
CA CYS A 245 -13.34 8.16 18.34
C CYS A 245 -12.92 7.14 17.28
N GLY A 246 -13.55 7.15 16.11
CA GLY A 246 -13.21 6.24 15.00
C GLY A 246 -14.42 5.54 14.40
N VAL A 247 -14.26 4.28 14.00
CA VAL A 247 -15.29 3.53 13.28
C VAL A 247 -15.44 2.11 13.79
N ARG A 248 -16.66 1.57 13.65
CA ARG A 248 -16.97 0.17 13.94
C ARG A 248 -17.54 -0.51 12.72
N PHE A 249 -16.91 -1.61 12.31
CA PHE A 249 -17.51 -2.59 11.40
C PHE A 249 -18.28 -3.60 12.25
N ARG A 250 -19.53 -3.88 11.91
CA ARG A 250 -20.44 -4.66 12.76
C ARG A 250 -21.15 -5.74 11.97
N VAL A 251 -21.57 -6.80 12.66
CA VAL A 251 -22.32 -7.93 12.09
C VAL A 251 -23.74 -7.93 12.67
N GLY A 252 -24.78 -7.93 11.86
CA GLY A 252 -26.15 -8.04 12.36
C GLY A 252 -26.66 -6.77 13.07
N GLY A 253 -27.69 -6.93 13.90
CA GLY A 253 -28.54 -5.85 14.41
C GLY A 253 -27.84 -4.74 15.23
N ASN A 254 -28.61 -3.70 15.58
CA ASN A 254 -28.07 -2.45 16.10
C ASN A 254 -27.57 -2.48 17.57
N THR A 255 -27.39 -3.65 18.18
CA THR A 255 -26.93 -3.77 19.59
C THR A 255 -25.40 -3.70 19.69
N GLY A 256 -24.87 -3.03 20.73
CA GLY A 256 -23.42 -2.79 20.89
C GLY A 256 -22.53 -4.03 21.06
N LYS A 257 -23.11 -5.23 20.95
CA LYS A 257 -22.46 -6.52 21.17
C LYS A 257 -21.92 -7.16 19.89
N HIS A 258 -22.06 -6.52 18.73
CA HIS A 258 -21.68 -7.12 17.45
C HIS A 258 -20.64 -6.35 16.65
N ASN A 259 -19.44 -6.13 17.20
CA ASN A 259 -18.37 -5.48 16.47
C ASN A 259 -17.43 -6.52 15.87
N TYR A 260 -17.26 -6.47 14.55
CA TYR A 260 -16.25 -7.22 13.82
C TYR A 260 -14.87 -6.55 13.95
N TYR A 261 -14.83 -5.23 13.74
CA TYR A 261 -13.70 -4.36 14.06
C TYR A 261 -14.20 -3.15 14.86
N ASN A 262 -13.51 -2.84 15.97
CA ASN A 262 -13.65 -1.58 16.68
C ASN A 262 -12.33 -0.80 16.55
N LEU A 263 -12.27 0.12 15.59
CA LEU A 263 -11.09 0.93 15.30
C LEU A 263 -11.18 2.24 16.10
N ASN A 264 -10.71 2.21 17.34
CA ASN A 264 -10.84 3.31 18.28
C ASN A 264 -9.50 4.01 18.54
N VAL A 265 -9.46 5.33 18.34
CA VAL A 265 -8.27 6.18 18.51
C VAL A 265 -8.26 6.97 19.84
N CYS A 266 -9.26 6.80 20.71
CA CYS A 266 -9.31 7.44 22.02
C CYS A 266 -8.91 6.44 23.12
N THR A 267 -8.03 6.88 24.03
CA THR A 267 -7.66 6.19 25.27
C THR A 267 -8.68 6.44 26.39
N SER A 268 -9.64 7.34 26.19
CA SER A 268 -10.74 7.60 27.13
C SER A 268 -12.03 6.80 26.83
N SER A 269 -11.96 5.80 25.94
CA SER A 269 -13.12 5.14 25.34
C SER A 269 -13.02 3.61 25.39
N ALA A 270 -13.92 2.89 24.72
CA ALA A 270 -13.92 1.42 24.73
C ALA A 270 -12.73 0.86 23.91
N PRO A 271 -11.96 -0.11 24.44
CA PRO A 271 -10.73 -0.56 23.79
C PRO A 271 -10.96 -1.11 22.38
N PRO A 272 -9.99 -0.96 21.47
CA PRO A 272 -10.07 -1.53 20.14
C PRO A 272 -10.04 -3.06 20.24
N HIS A 273 -10.81 -3.72 19.37
CA HIS A 273 -10.87 -5.19 19.36
C HIS A 273 -11.30 -5.70 17.99
N HIS A 274 -10.83 -6.91 17.68
CA HIS A 274 -11.19 -7.66 16.49
C HIS A 274 -11.98 -8.90 16.93
N GLY A 275 -13.24 -9.00 16.51
CA GLY A 275 -14.17 -10.08 16.87
C GLY A 275 -14.60 -10.84 15.62
N PRO A 276 -13.98 -11.99 15.27
CA PRO A 276 -14.28 -12.74 14.04
C PRO A 276 -15.76 -13.14 13.92
N CYS A 277 -16.44 -13.34 15.06
CA CYS A 277 -17.84 -13.72 15.12
C CYS A 277 -18.81 -12.54 15.20
N GLY A 278 -18.32 -11.30 15.34
CA GLY A 278 -19.18 -10.16 15.67
C GLY A 278 -19.94 -10.38 16.97
N GLU A 279 -19.27 -10.89 18.02
CA GLU A 279 -19.82 -11.03 19.36
C GLU A 279 -18.84 -10.46 20.39
N SER A 280 -19.35 -9.68 21.34
CA SER A 280 -18.55 -9.09 22.41
C SER A 280 -18.31 -10.12 23.53
N MET A 281 -17.09 -10.66 23.58
CA MET A 281 -16.58 -11.71 24.47
C MET A 281 -17.32 -13.07 24.39
N PRO A 282 -16.59 -14.21 24.36
CA PRO A 282 -15.15 -14.39 24.63
C PRO A 282 -14.23 -14.43 23.39
N ASN A 283 -14.74 -14.24 22.17
CA ASN A 283 -14.02 -14.58 20.94
C ASN A 283 -13.08 -13.46 20.41
N TYR A 284 -12.58 -12.57 21.26
CA TYR A 284 -11.63 -11.55 20.80
C TYR A 284 -10.28 -12.19 20.51
N LEU A 285 -9.74 -11.91 19.33
CA LEU A 285 -8.40 -12.35 18.99
C LEU A 285 -7.37 -11.40 19.58
N LYS A 286 -6.32 -11.98 20.16
CA LYS A 286 -5.11 -11.30 20.62
C LYS A 286 -3.94 -11.89 19.83
N ASN A 287 -2.96 -11.06 19.47
CA ASN A 287 -1.66 -11.57 18.99
C ASN A 287 -0.89 -12.18 20.16
#